data_AF-A0A2A2KLB3-F1
#
_entry.id   AF-A0A2A2KLB3-F1
#
_cell.length_a   1.000
_cell.length_b   1.000
_cell.length_c   1.000
_cell.angle_alpha   90.00
_cell.angle_beta   90.00
_cell.angle_gamma   90.00
#
_symmetry.space_group_name_H-M   'P 1'
#
loop_
_entity.id
_entity.type
_entity.pdbx_description
1 polymer ?
#
loop_
_entity_poly.entity_id
_entity_poly.type
_entity_poly.pdbx_seq_one_letter_code
_entity_poly.pdbx_strand_id
1 'polypeptide(L)'
;MKYMIVFYAKLHMIVATHAKTHFQIPQSDFQMLQKSKACIEVLSTLRGSRHAGLSALPLLFDVYPYLVQIVQPAMRAANETLYTKKEKDQIEHTVQVMIDYSLTFVPTTIDNDTKFVFQPSIDQVVQYPVTSSESSGADLPNAARQMIAKKIELIKLGSSFSAISVDDSEDVPERSETPGGSSRMKQIEEQERNKNCSRTETPMPETSGTIGQVHYKYNQGFSNAVKKPVRMMDLLN
;
A
#
# COMPACT_ATOMS: atom_id res chain seq x y z
N MET A 1 2.54 40.04 -18.86
CA MET A 1 2.85 39.91 -20.31
C MET A 1 3.55 41.13 -20.95
N LYS A 2 3.53 42.34 -20.37
CA LYS A 2 4.07 43.57 -21.03
C LYS A 2 5.57 43.54 -21.38
N TYR A 3 6.37 42.70 -20.72
CA TYR A 3 7.83 42.65 -20.90
C TYR A 3 8.33 41.56 -21.85
N MET A 4 7.44 40.69 -22.35
CA MET A 4 7.83 39.59 -23.25
C MET A 4 8.37 40.11 -24.58
N ILE A 5 7.75 41.14 -25.16
CA ILE A 5 8.20 41.76 -26.40
C ILE A 5 9.65 42.28 -26.29
N VAL A 6 10.00 42.92 -25.17
CA VAL A 6 11.33 43.50 -24.96
C VAL A 6 12.39 42.40 -24.80
N PHE A 7 12.03 41.30 -24.14
CA PHE A 7 12.88 40.12 -24.04
C PHE A 7 13.19 39.51 -25.41
N TYR A 8 12.17 39.28 -26.24
CA TYR A 8 12.37 38.72 -27.59
C TYR A 8 13.17 39.66 -28.51
N ALA A 9 12.95 40.97 -28.43
CA ALA A 9 13.73 41.96 -29.18
C ALA A 9 15.22 41.93 -28.79
N LYS A 10 15.52 41.86 -27.48
CA LYS A 10 16.91 41.71 -27.00
C LYS A 10 17.52 40.36 -27.39
N LEU A 11 16.77 39.27 -27.24
CA LEU A 11 17.21 37.93 -27.62
C LEU A 11 17.57 37.87 -29.11
N HIS A 12 16.73 38.44 -29.97
CA HIS A 12 16.99 38.52 -31.41
C HIS A 12 18.29 39.29 -31.70
N MET A 13 18.51 40.44 -31.07
CA MET A 13 19.76 41.21 -31.23
C MET A 13 21.02 40.44 -30.78
N ILE A 14 20.90 39.52 -29.82
CA ILE A 14 22.01 38.70 -29.32
C ILE A 14 22.25 37.46 -30.20
N VAL A 15 21.18 36.85 -30.72
CA VAL A 15 21.22 35.57 -31.44
C VAL A 15 21.31 35.75 -32.96
N ALA A 16 21.04 36.96 -33.48
CA ALA A 16 21.13 37.26 -34.91
C ALA A 16 22.54 36.99 -35.45
N THR A 17 22.68 35.90 -36.19
CA THR A 17 23.87 35.52 -36.93
C THR A 17 23.49 35.20 -38.36
N HIS A 18 24.36 35.55 -39.32
CA HIS A 18 24.16 35.26 -40.74
C HIS A 18 24.57 33.80 -41.09
N ALA A 19 25.05 33.03 -40.12
CA ALA A 19 25.45 31.64 -40.30
C ALA A 19 24.24 30.70 -40.27
N LYS A 20 24.21 29.72 -41.19
CA LYS A 20 23.18 28.67 -41.21
C LYS A 20 23.43 27.70 -40.05
N THR A 21 22.72 27.87 -38.94
CA THR A 21 22.77 26.96 -37.79
C THR A 21 21.63 25.95 -37.84
N HIS A 22 21.94 24.66 -37.67
CA HIS A 22 20.93 23.63 -37.49
C HIS A 22 20.37 23.70 -36.06
N PHE A 23 19.17 24.24 -35.89
CA PHE A 23 18.51 24.33 -34.59
C PHE A 23 17.85 23.00 -34.23
N GLN A 24 18.20 22.44 -33.08
CA GLN A 24 17.47 21.35 -32.46
C GLN A 24 16.55 21.91 -31.39
N ILE A 25 15.28 21.55 -31.42
CA ILE A 25 14.32 21.95 -30.39
C ILE A 25 14.76 21.32 -29.07
N PRO A 26 14.93 22.09 -27.97
CA PRO A 26 15.32 21.55 -26.68
C PRO A 26 14.21 20.61 -26.16
N GLN A 27 14.47 19.30 -26.20
CA GLN A 27 13.59 18.26 -25.66
C GLN A 27 13.87 17.99 -24.17
N SER A 28 14.89 18.60 -23.59
CA SER A 28 15.32 18.40 -22.20
C SER A 28 14.21 18.66 -21.21
N ASP A 29 13.50 19.77 -21.37
CA ASP A 29 12.51 20.23 -20.40
C ASP A 29 11.27 19.34 -20.44
N PHE A 30 10.87 18.92 -21.64
CA PHE A 30 9.78 17.98 -21.82
C PHE A 30 10.13 16.62 -21.19
N GLN A 31 11.34 16.11 -21.43
CA GLN A 31 11.80 14.85 -20.83
C GLN A 31 11.88 14.95 -19.30
N MET A 32 12.36 16.07 -18.76
CA MET A 32 12.41 16.30 -17.32
C MET A 32 11.02 16.30 -16.71
N LEU A 33 10.06 16.99 -17.34
CA LEU A 33 8.67 17.01 -16.90
C LEU A 33 8.02 15.63 -16.98
N GLN A 34 8.31 14.85 -18.01
CA GLN A 34 7.82 13.48 -18.15
C GLN A 34 8.37 12.58 -17.02
N LYS A 35 9.68 12.67 -16.75
CA LYS A 35 10.33 11.92 -15.67
C LYS A 35 9.81 12.34 -14.29
N SER A 36 9.59 13.64 -14.06
CA SER A 36 9.06 14.10 -12.77
C SER A 36 7.64 13.60 -12.54
N LYS A 37 6.79 13.60 -13.57
CA LYS A 37 5.43 13.03 -13.48
C LYS A 37 5.45 11.54 -13.16
N ALA A 38 6.29 10.77 -13.86
CA ALA A 38 6.46 9.34 -13.59
C ALA A 38 6.92 9.08 -12.14
N CYS A 39 7.89 9.85 -11.64
CA CYS A 39 8.35 9.76 -10.25
C CYS A 39 7.22 10.04 -9.25
N ILE A 40 6.44 11.11 -9.45
CA ILE A 40 5.31 11.45 -8.57
C ILE A 40 4.27 10.33 -8.56
N GLU A 41 3.98 9.72 -9.72
CA GLU A 41 3.04 8.61 -9.82
C GLU A 41 3.53 7.38 -9.04
N VAL A 42 4.78 6.98 -9.22
CA VAL A 42 5.42 5.89 -8.46
C VAL A 42 5.34 6.16 -6.96
N LEU A 43 5.73 7.36 -6.52
CA LEU A 43 5.67 7.77 -5.11
C LEU A 43 4.25 7.79 -4.56
N SER A 44 3.26 8.20 -5.37
CA SER A 44 1.86 8.22 -4.95
C SER A 44 1.31 6.82 -4.71
N THR A 45 1.65 5.86 -5.58
CA THR A 45 1.29 4.45 -5.46
C THR A 45 1.91 3.85 -4.20
N LEU A 46 3.21 4.11 -4.01
CA LEU A 46 3.97 3.57 -2.89
C LEU A 46 3.53 4.17 -1.55
N ARG A 47 3.19 5.47 -1.52
CA ARG A 47 2.67 6.15 -0.32
C ARG A 47 1.24 5.72 0.01
N GLY A 48 0.41 5.43 -1.00
CA GLY A 48 -0.97 4.98 -0.83
C GLY A 48 -1.11 3.64 -0.09
N SER A 49 0.00 2.92 0.09
CA SER A 49 0.09 1.75 0.94
C SER A 49 0.20 2.13 2.43
N ARG A 50 1.23 1.65 3.13
CA ARG A 50 1.44 1.82 4.58
C ARG A 50 1.86 3.22 5.03
N HIS A 51 2.16 4.13 4.11
CA HIS A 51 2.70 5.47 4.40
C HIS A 51 1.71 6.61 4.16
N ALA A 52 0.40 6.32 4.19
CA ALA A 52 -0.63 7.33 4.05
C ALA A 52 -0.44 8.44 5.11
N GLY A 53 -0.28 9.69 4.65
CA GLY A 53 -0.10 10.86 5.52
C GLY A 53 1.34 11.32 5.76
N LEU A 54 2.34 10.57 5.32
CA LEU A 54 3.75 10.97 5.41
C LEU A 54 4.20 11.79 4.20
N SER A 55 5.20 12.66 4.39
CA SER A 55 5.82 13.42 3.30
C SER A 55 6.60 12.49 2.37
N ALA A 56 6.52 12.74 1.05
CA ALA A 56 7.12 11.87 0.05
C ALA A 56 8.65 11.95 0.02
N LEU A 57 9.24 13.11 0.31
CA LEU A 57 10.69 13.32 0.21
C LEU A 57 11.49 12.55 1.28
N PRO A 58 11.17 12.61 2.58
CA PRO A 58 11.89 11.84 3.59
C PRO A 58 11.81 10.33 3.33
N LEU A 59 10.64 9.83 2.93
CA LEU A 59 10.46 8.42 2.57
C LEU A 59 11.34 8.00 1.39
N LEU A 60 11.48 8.89 0.40
CA LEU A 60 12.29 8.64 -0.77
C LEU A 60 13.78 8.51 -0.45
N PHE A 61 14.30 9.31 0.46
CA PHE A 61 15.73 9.28 0.78
C PHE A 61 16.06 8.27 1.89
N ASP A 62 15.18 8.09 2.87
CA ASP A 62 15.50 7.33 4.08
C ASP A 62 14.92 5.91 4.10
N VAL A 63 13.87 5.62 3.32
CA VAL A 63 13.13 4.35 3.41
C VAL A 63 13.20 3.54 2.12
N TYR A 64 12.85 4.14 0.98
CA TYR A 64 12.78 3.42 -0.29
C TYR A 64 14.11 2.84 -0.80
N PRO A 65 15.29 3.45 -0.57
CA PRO A 65 16.57 2.85 -0.93
C PRO A 65 16.82 1.53 -0.21
N TYR A 66 16.53 1.48 1.09
CA TYR A 66 16.66 0.26 1.87
C TYR A 66 15.57 -0.76 1.53
N LEU A 67 14.36 -0.31 1.16
CA LEU A 67 13.31 -1.21 0.70
C LEU A 67 13.73 -2.01 -0.54
N VAL A 68 14.37 -1.35 -1.52
CA VAL A 68 14.87 -2.02 -2.74
C VAL A 68 15.92 -3.09 -2.39
N GLN A 69 16.74 -2.85 -1.37
CA GLN A 69 17.72 -3.82 -0.88
C GLN A 69 17.08 -4.98 -0.09
N ILE A 70 16.08 -4.70 0.76
CA ILE A 70 15.38 -5.73 1.55
C ILE A 70 14.60 -6.69 0.65
N VAL A 71 13.98 -6.17 -0.42
CA VAL A 71 13.21 -6.97 -1.38
C VAL A 71 14.11 -7.84 -2.27
N GLN A 72 15.42 -7.61 -2.26
CA GLN A 72 16.40 -8.34 -3.06
C GLN A 72 17.42 -9.04 -2.14
N PRO A 73 17.01 -10.09 -1.40
CA PRO A 73 17.94 -10.86 -0.60
C PRO A 73 18.95 -11.58 -1.49
N ALA A 74 20.18 -11.74 -0.99
CA ALA A 74 21.21 -12.53 -1.66
C ALA A 74 20.79 -14.01 -1.65
N MET A 75 20.37 -14.53 -2.81
CA MET A 75 19.92 -15.91 -2.96
C MET A 75 20.62 -16.59 -4.13
N ARG A 76 20.83 -17.90 -4.03
CA ARG A 76 21.44 -18.68 -5.11
C ARG A 76 20.47 -18.82 -6.28
N ALA A 77 20.97 -18.68 -7.51
CA ALA A 77 20.22 -19.01 -8.71
C ALA A 77 20.08 -20.54 -8.83
N ALA A 78 19.07 -21.10 -8.16
CA ALA A 78 18.78 -22.53 -8.17
C ALA A 78 17.29 -22.79 -8.45
N ASN A 79 16.96 -24.03 -8.82
CA ASN A 79 15.57 -24.45 -9.00
C ASN A 79 14.82 -24.43 -7.66
N GLU A 80 13.50 -24.18 -7.72
CA GLU A 80 12.63 -24.05 -6.54
C GLU A 80 12.73 -25.22 -5.55
N THR A 81 12.97 -26.42 -6.07
CA THR A 81 13.07 -27.66 -5.29
C THR A 81 14.35 -27.75 -4.45
N LEU A 82 15.40 -27.00 -4.80
CA LEU A 82 16.71 -27.04 -4.17
C LEU A 82 16.89 -25.97 -3.09
N TYR A 83 15.89 -25.12 -2.85
CA TYR A 83 15.97 -24.11 -1.80
C TYR A 83 15.90 -24.74 -0.41
N THR A 84 16.82 -24.29 0.45
CA THR A 84 16.85 -24.59 1.88
C THR A 84 15.60 -24.02 2.56
N LYS A 85 15.19 -24.59 3.69
CA LYS A 85 14.06 -24.05 4.48
C LYS A 85 14.21 -22.54 4.75
N LYS A 86 15.41 -22.10 5.16
CA LYS A 86 15.72 -20.68 5.39
C LYS A 86 15.51 -19.79 4.15
N GLU A 87 15.87 -20.28 2.97
CA GLU A 87 15.70 -19.53 1.72
C GLU A 87 14.21 -19.41 1.36
N LYS A 88 13.42 -20.47 1.62
CA LYS A 88 11.96 -20.43 1.43
C LYS A 88 11.29 -19.41 2.36
N ASP A 89 11.70 -19.37 3.63
CA ASP A 89 11.20 -18.39 4.60
C ASP A 89 11.57 -16.95 4.17
N GLN A 90 12.78 -16.74 3.64
CA GLN A 90 13.20 -15.44 3.09
C GLN A 90 12.35 -15.02 1.88
N ILE A 91 12.00 -15.95 0.99
CA ILE A 91 11.12 -15.67 -0.15
C ILE A 91 9.72 -15.28 0.34
N GLU A 92 9.17 -16.00 1.31
CA GLU A 92 7.85 -15.71 1.88
C GLU A 92 7.84 -14.33 2.56
N HIS A 93 8.86 -14.03 3.34
CA HIS A 93 9.03 -12.71 3.94
C HIS A 93 9.12 -11.60 2.88
N THR A 94 9.90 -11.84 1.81
CA THR A 94 10.04 -10.90 0.69
C THR A 94 8.69 -10.66 0.00
N VAL A 95 7.92 -11.73 -0.25
CA VAL A 95 6.58 -11.65 -0.85
C VAL A 95 5.65 -10.82 0.04
N GLN A 96 5.65 -11.04 1.35
CA GLN A 96 4.84 -10.26 2.28
C GLN A 96 5.19 -8.77 2.26
N VAL A 97 6.49 -8.45 2.31
CA VAL A 97 6.97 -7.06 2.22
C VAL A 97 6.55 -6.43 0.89
N MET A 98 6.68 -7.16 -0.22
CA MET A 98 6.27 -6.64 -1.53
C MET A 98 4.76 -6.36 -1.60
N ILE A 99 3.93 -7.22 -1.01
CA ILE A 99 2.47 -6.99 -0.94
C ILE A 99 2.17 -5.75 -0.08
N ASP A 100 2.81 -5.63 1.08
CA ASP A 100 2.62 -4.49 1.99
C ASP A 100 2.90 -3.14 1.31
N TYR A 101 3.91 -3.10 0.42
CA TYR A 101 4.28 -1.91 -0.35
C TYR A 101 3.66 -1.87 -1.76
N SER A 102 2.75 -2.79 -2.10
CA SER A 102 2.12 -2.86 -3.42
C SER A 102 3.13 -2.94 -4.60
N LEU A 103 4.22 -3.67 -4.40
CA LEU A 103 5.26 -3.93 -5.40
C LEU A 103 5.03 -5.28 -6.08
N THR A 104 5.34 -5.36 -7.37
CA THR A 104 5.39 -6.62 -8.12
C THR A 104 6.55 -6.60 -9.13
N PHE A 105 6.87 -7.75 -9.71
CA PHE A 105 7.80 -7.86 -10.83
C PHE A 105 7.05 -8.15 -12.12
N VAL A 106 7.39 -7.43 -13.18
CA VAL A 106 6.81 -7.60 -14.52
C VAL A 106 7.92 -7.98 -15.50
N PRO A 107 7.71 -9.01 -16.36
CA PRO A 107 8.66 -9.33 -17.42
C PRO A 107 8.68 -8.19 -18.45
N THR A 108 9.83 -7.56 -18.64
CA THR A 108 10.08 -6.58 -19.70
C THR A 108 11.19 -7.11 -20.60
N THR A 109 10.94 -7.14 -21.90
CA THR A 109 11.93 -7.51 -22.90
C THR A 109 12.87 -6.34 -23.13
N ILE A 110 14.12 -6.47 -22.70
CA ILE A 110 15.19 -5.50 -22.94
C ILE A 110 16.24 -6.25 -23.75
N ASP A 111 16.62 -5.74 -24.92
CA ASP A 111 17.68 -6.32 -25.77
C ASP A 111 17.52 -7.82 -26.06
N ASN A 112 16.29 -8.25 -26.38
CA ASN A 112 15.87 -9.65 -26.62
C ASN A 112 15.88 -10.60 -25.41
N ASP A 113 16.36 -10.17 -24.24
CA ASP A 113 16.29 -10.94 -23.00
C ASP A 113 15.10 -10.51 -22.14
N THR A 114 14.45 -11.48 -21.48
CA THR A 114 13.35 -11.20 -20.55
C THR A 114 13.91 -10.88 -19.16
N LYS A 115 13.92 -9.59 -18.78
CA LYS A 115 14.29 -9.14 -17.44
C LYS A 115 13.05 -8.83 -16.62
N PHE A 116 13.04 -9.28 -15.36
CA PHE A 116 11.97 -8.95 -14.44
C PHE A 116 12.27 -7.62 -13.75
N VAL A 117 11.49 -6.59 -14.05
CA VAL A 117 11.65 -5.23 -13.51
C VAL A 117 10.56 -4.93 -12.47
N PHE A 118 10.84 -4.02 -11.54
CA PHE A 118 9.86 -3.59 -10.54
C PHE A 118 8.70 -2.82 -11.18
N GLN A 119 7.49 -3.11 -10.71
CA GLN A 119 6.28 -2.34 -10.97
C GLN A 119 5.59 -2.04 -9.63
N PRO A 120 5.43 -0.76 -9.25
CA PRO A 120 5.94 0.45 -9.90
C PRO A 120 7.48 0.49 -9.97
N SER A 121 8.05 1.27 -10.90
CA SER A 121 9.49 1.35 -11.19
C SER A 121 10.28 2.11 -10.12
N ILE A 122 10.24 1.62 -8.88
CA ILE A 122 10.91 2.19 -7.71
C ILE A 122 12.43 2.31 -7.90
N ASP A 123 13.04 1.37 -8.62
CA ASP A 123 14.47 1.35 -8.92
C ASP A 123 14.93 2.64 -9.61
N GLN A 124 14.17 3.12 -10.61
CA GLN A 124 14.50 4.35 -11.35
C GLN A 124 14.37 5.62 -10.49
N VAL A 125 13.55 5.57 -9.44
CA VAL A 125 13.29 6.71 -8.56
C VAL A 125 14.33 6.79 -7.45
N VAL A 126 14.79 5.63 -6.99
CA VAL A 126 15.78 5.47 -5.91
C VAL A 126 17.22 5.52 -6.44
N GLN A 127 17.46 5.12 -7.69
CA GLN A 127 18.80 5.06 -8.26
C GLN A 127 19.31 6.47 -8.57
N TYR A 128 20.21 6.96 -7.70
CA TYR A 128 20.92 8.20 -7.95
C TYR A 128 22.16 7.91 -8.79
N PRO A 129 22.37 8.60 -9.92
CA PRO A 129 23.50 8.35 -10.83
C PRO A 129 24.88 8.69 -10.25
N VAL A 130 24.95 9.12 -8.98
CA VAL A 130 26.18 9.51 -8.30
C VAL A 130 26.93 8.29 -7.73
N THR A 131 26.24 7.18 -7.47
CA THR A 131 26.86 5.94 -6.98
C THR A 131 27.07 4.97 -8.13
N SER A 132 28.15 5.20 -8.89
CA SER A 132 28.63 4.29 -9.90
C SER A 132 28.83 2.88 -9.31
N SER A 133 28.09 1.91 -9.86
CA SER A 133 28.39 0.48 -9.91
C SER A 133 28.25 -0.39 -8.65
N GLU A 134 28.08 0.15 -7.44
CA GLU A 134 28.09 -0.71 -6.22
C GLU A 134 26.80 -0.71 -5.40
N SER A 135 25.85 0.19 -5.67
CA SER A 135 24.59 0.28 -4.89
C SER A 135 23.46 -0.61 -5.40
N SER A 136 23.64 -1.31 -6.53
CA SER A 136 22.77 -2.41 -6.92
C SER A 136 23.17 -3.64 -6.12
N GLY A 137 22.80 -3.64 -4.83
CA GLY A 137 22.97 -4.79 -3.95
C GLY A 137 22.46 -6.05 -4.67
N ALA A 138 23.32 -7.07 -4.74
CA ALA A 138 23.13 -8.37 -5.37
C ALA A 138 21.75 -8.55 -6.02
N ASP A 139 21.65 -8.20 -7.31
CA ASP A 139 20.42 -8.37 -8.07
C ASP A 139 19.91 -9.80 -7.90
N LEU A 140 18.69 -9.92 -7.39
CA LEU A 140 18.05 -11.22 -7.26
C LEU A 140 17.98 -11.91 -8.64
N PRO A 141 18.35 -13.21 -8.76
CA PRO A 141 18.28 -13.91 -10.04
C PRO A 141 16.90 -13.82 -10.68
N ASN A 142 16.85 -13.70 -12.02
CA ASN A 142 15.58 -13.56 -12.76
C ASN A 142 14.58 -14.70 -12.45
N ALA A 143 15.07 -15.93 -12.26
CA ALA A 143 14.23 -17.07 -11.87
C ALA A 143 13.54 -16.85 -10.51
N ALA A 144 14.25 -16.27 -9.54
CA ALA A 144 13.69 -15.97 -8.22
C ALA A 144 12.70 -14.79 -8.28
N ARG A 145 12.98 -13.76 -9.10
CA ARG A 145 12.02 -12.66 -9.36
C ARG A 145 10.72 -13.18 -9.97
N GLN A 146 10.81 -14.08 -10.94
CA GLN A 146 9.64 -14.72 -11.56
C GLN A 146 8.81 -15.50 -10.53
N MET A 147 9.48 -16.29 -9.68
CA MET A 147 8.81 -17.06 -8.63
C MET A 147 8.08 -16.14 -7.64
N ILE A 148 8.72 -15.05 -7.21
CA ILE A 148 8.12 -14.05 -6.32
C ILE A 148 6.90 -13.39 -6.99
N ALA A 149 7.02 -12.99 -8.27
CA ALA A 149 5.92 -12.42 -9.03
C ALA A 149 4.70 -13.34 -9.06
N LYS A 150 4.93 -14.62 -9.37
CA LYS A 150 3.89 -15.65 -9.41
C LYS A 150 3.22 -15.83 -8.04
N LYS A 151 4.00 -15.85 -6.95
CA LYS A 151 3.45 -15.96 -5.58
C LYS A 151 2.57 -14.75 -5.23
N ILE A 152 3.02 -13.54 -5.55
CA ILE A 152 2.24 -12.31 -5.31
C ILE A 152 0.92 -12.34 -6.10
N GLU A 153 0.96 -12.76 -7.38
CA GLU A 153 -0.23 -12.90 -8.21
C GLU A 153 -1.24 -13.89 -7.62
N LEU A 154 -0.76 -15.06 -7.17
CA LEU A 154 -1.61 -16.06 -6.52
C LEU A 154 -2.23 -15.54 -5.23
N ILE A 155 -1.47 -14.83 -4.38
CA ILE A 155 -1.99 -14.26 -3.13
C ILE A 155 -3.01 -13.15 -3.43
N LYS A 156 -2.74 -12.30 -4.43
CA LYS A 156 -3.65 -11.22 -4.84
C LYS A 156 -4.97 -11.79 -5.37
N LEU A 157 -4.90 -12.85 -6.19
CA LEU A 157 -6.08 -13.56 -6.69
C LEU A 157 -6.82 -14.26 -5.53
N GLY A 158 -6.12 -14.99 -4.67
CA GLY A 158 -6.71 -15.66 -3.51
C GLY A 158 -7.37 -14.71 -2.52
N SER A 159 -6.75 -13.56 -2.26
CA SER A 159 -7.30 -12.51 -1.39
C SER A 159 -8.56 -11.87 -1.99
N SER A 160 -8.57 -11.67 -3.31
CA SER A 160 -9.79 -11.18 -3.99
C SER A 160 -10.94 -12.19 -3.93
N PHE A 161 -10.65 -13.50 -4.00
CA PHE A 161 -11.65 -14.54 -3.83
C PHE A 161 -12.15 -14.65 -2.39
N SER A 162 -11.28 -14.53 -1.38
CA SER A 162 -11.69 -14.57 0.04
C SER A 162 -12.49 -13.33 0.46
N ALA A 163 -12.33 -12.19 -0.21
CA ALA A 163 -13.14 -11.00 0.02
C ALA A 163 -14.54 -11.09 -0.62
N ILE A 164 -14.74 -12.01 -1.58
CA ILE A 164 -16.02 -12.24 -2.26
C ILE A 164 -16.88 -13.29 -1.53
N SER A 165 -16.30 -14.13 -0.67
CA SER A 165 -17.01 -15.20 0.06
C SER A 165 -17.62 -14.77 1.40
N VAL A 166 -17.93 -13.47 1.59
CA VAL A 166 -18.66 -12.96 2.77
C VAL A 166 -19.98 -12.31 2.33
N ASP A 167 -20.79 -13.03 1.58
CA ASP A 167 -22.24 -12.81 1.47
C ASP A 167 -22.90 -14.06 0.87
N ASP A 168 -23.00 -15.12 1.67
CA ASP A 168 -24.10 -16.09 1.53
C ASP A 168 -24.22 -16.87 2.84
N SER A 169 -25.08 -16.36 3.73
CA SER A 169 -25.67 -17.13 4.81
C SER A 169 -27.10 -17.44 4.41
N GLU A 170 -27.30 -18.56 3.71
CA GLU A 170 -28.59 -19.24 3.71
C GLU A 170 -28.47 -20.61 4.39
N ASP A 171 -29.26 -20.69 5.45
CA ASP A 171 -29.51 -21.77 6.40
C ASP A 171 -30.45 -22.81 5.76
N VAL A 172 -30.09 -24.10 5.76
CA VAL A 172 -31.03 -25.21 5.50
C VAL A 172 -30.65 -26.41 6.41
N PRO A 173 -31.64 -27.08 7.04
CA PRO A 173 -31.47 -27.75 8.33
C PRO A 173 -31.28 -29.28 8.23
N GLU A 174 -30.59 -29.84 9.22
CA GLU A 174 -30.50 -31.29 9.45
C GLU A 174 -31.38 -31.71 10.64
N ARG A 175 -32.17 -32.78 10.47
CA ARG A 175 -33.18 -33.26 11.43
C ARG A 175 -32.84 -34.67 11.92
N SER A 176 -33.28 -34.92 13.17
CA SER A 176 -33.48 -36.20 13.89
C SER A 176 -32.30 -36.63 14.77
N GLU A 177 -32.43 -37.02 16.05
CA GLU A 177 -33.51 -37.68 16.78
C GLU A 177 -33.61 -37.25 18.28
N THR A 178 -34.75 -37.58 18.92
CA THR A 178 -35.06 -37.53 20.39
C THR A 178 -34.91 -38.97 20.97
N PRO A 179 -35.06 -39.33 22.29
CA PRO A 179 -35.89 -38.68 23.33
C PRO A 179 -35.50 -38.82 24.85
N GLY A 180 -36.23 -38.05 25.68
CA GLY A 180 -36.57 -38.37 27.09
C GLY A 180 -35.64 -37.76 28.16
N GLY A 181 -36.08 -37.13 29.25
CA GLY A 181 -37.40 -36.85 29.81
C GLY A 181 -37.23 -36.23 31.22
N SER A 182 -38.33 -35.72 31.78
CA SER A 182 -38.56 -35.37 33.20
C SER A 182 -38.07 -34.01 33.76
N SER A 183 -39.00 -33.05 33.71
CA SER A 183 -39.62 -32.40 34.88
C SER A 183 -38.80 -32.03 36.13
N ARG A 184 -38.92 -30.73 36.48
CA ARG A 184 -39.28 -30.18 37.83
C ARG A 184 -38.14 -29.79 38.78
N MET A 185 -37.91 -28.48 38.92
CA MET A 185 -38.03 -27.82 40.23
C MET A 185 -38.25 -26.31 40.06
N LYS A 186 -39.19 -25.80 40.85
CA LYS A 186 -39.62 -24.40 40.96
C LYS A 186 -38.78 -23.65 42.01
N GLN A 187 -38.75 -22.33 41.83
CA GLN A 187 -38.78 -21.25 42.84
C GLN A 187 -37.58 -21.06 43.78
N ILE A 188 -36.94 -19.88 43.67
CA ILE A 188 -36.94 -18.78 44.68
C ILE A 188 -36.88 -17.46 43.85
N GLU A 189 -38.00 -16.75 43.62
CA GLU A 189 -38.38 -15.43 44.20
C GLU A 189 -37.22 -14.42 44.36
N GLU A 190 -37.13 -13.34 43.56
CA GLU A 190 -37.97 -12.12 43.49
C GLU A 190 -37.60 -11.04 44.52
N GLN A 191 -36.80 -10.05 44.08
CA GLN A 191 -36.77 -8.61 44.44
C GLN A 191 -35.43 -8.08 43.91
N GLU A 192 -35.33 -7.18 42.93
CA GLU A 192 -36.00 -5.88 42.89
C GLU A 192 -36.53 -5.53 41.49
N ARG A 193 -37.75 -5.04 41.54
CA ARG A 193 -38.59 -4.61 40.43
C ARG A 193 -38.39 -3.11 40.20
N ASN A 194 -38.28 -2.75 38.93
CA ASN A 194 -38.77 -1.51 38.32
C ASN A 194 -38.14 -0.18 38.73
N LYS A 195 -37.55 0.50 37.72
CA LYS A 195 -38.27 1.58 37.01
C LYS A 195 -38.03 1.50 35.48
N ASN A 196 -39.14 1.31 34.76
CA ASN A 196 -39.36 1.41 33.31
C ASN A 196 -38.75 2.70 32.69
N CYS A 197 -38.15 2.66 31.50
CA CYS A 197 -38.71 2.52 30.14
C CYS A 197 -39.36 3.82 29.60
N SER A 198 -38.78 4.38 28.54
CA SER A 198 -39.55 4.98 27.44
C SER A 198 -38.81 4.82 26.11
N ARG A 199 -39.35 3.92 25.28
CA ARG A 199 -39.19 3.90 23.82
C ARG A 199 -39.64 5.23 23.22
N THR A 200 -38.99 5.64 22.14
CA THR A 200 -39.68 6.32 21.02
C THR A 200 -39.06 5.82 19.73
N GLU A 201 -39.95 5.57 18.77
CA GLU A 201 -39.75 4.79 17.55
C GLU A 201 -39.02 5.57 16.44
N THR A 202 -38.55 4.79 15.47
CA THR A 202 -37.68 5.03 14.29
C THR A 202 -38.19 6.06 13.27
N PRO A 203 -37.37 6.44 12.25
CA PRO A 203 -37.47 5.73 10.96
C PRO A 203 -36.13 5.43 10.28
N MET A 204 -36.11 4.31 9.53
CA MET A 204 -35.06 3.92 8.58
C MET A 204 -34.98 4.89 7.39
N PRO A 205 -33.85 4.95 6.67
CA PRO A 205 -33.90 4.51 5.27
C PRO A 205 -32.70 3.66 4.82
N GLU A 206 -33.04 2.59 4.13
CA GLU A 206 -32.51 2.08 2.85
C GLU A 206 -31.03 2.30 2.45
N THR A 207 -30.34 1.17 2.37
CA THR A 207 -29.49 0.69 1.26
C THR A 207 -28.42 1.64 0.69
N SER A 208 -27.15 1.39 1.05
CA SER A 208 -26.05 1.19 0.09
C SER A 208 -24.74 0.99 0.85
N GLY A 209 -24.05 -0.11 0.57
CA GLY A 209 -22.73 -0.38 1.12
C GLY A 209 -21.73 0.64 0.62
N THR A 210 -21.24 1.52 1.50
CA THR A 210 -20.01 2.29 1.28
C THR A 210 -19.48 2.74 2.63
N ILE A 211 -18.30 2.22 3.00
CA ILE A 211 -17.34 2.69 4.04
C ILE A 211 -17.99 3.32 5.29
N GLY A 212 -17.98 2.53 6.39
CA GLY A 212 -18.57 2.87 7.70
C GLY A 212 -18.54 4.36 8.04
N GLN A 213 -19.73 4.97 8.04
CA GLN A 213 -19.92 6.38 8.31
C GLN A 213 -19.57 6.68 9.78
N VAL A 214 -18.46 7.38 10.00
CA VAL A 214 -18.08 7.87 11.32
C VAL A 214 -19.07 8.95 11.74
N HIS A 215 -19.89 8.68 12.76
CA HIS A 215 -20.77 9.68 13.35
C HIS A 215 -20.16 10.25 14.63
N TYR A 216 -20.24 11.57 14.78
CA TYR A 216 -19.86 12.24 16.02
C TYR A 216 -21.09 12.44 16.90
N LYS A 217 -21.07 11.88 18.11
CA LYS A 217 -22.10 12.14 19.13
C LYS A 217 -21.73 13.41 19.88
N TYR A 218 -22.42 14.50 19.56
CA TYR A 218 -22.25 15.76 20.28
C TYR A 218 -22.75 15.61 21.73
N ASN A 219 -21.84 15.73 22.68
CA ASN A 219 -22.16 15.83 24.09
C ASN A 219 -22.28 17.33 24.45
N GLN A 220 -23.42 17.73 25.01
CA GLN A 220 -23.58 19.10 25.50
C GLN A 220 -22.80 19.26 26.82
N GLY A 221 -21.84 20.19 26.86
CA GLY A 221 -21.02 20.51 28.04
C GLY A 221 -19.52 20.32 27.82
N PHE A 222 -18.71 20.86 28.72
CA PHE A 222 -17.25 20.66 28.76
C PHE A 222 -16.91 19.65 29.86
N SER A 223 -16.13 18.62 29.53
CA SER A 223 -15.63 17.65 30.52
C SER A 223 -14.24 18.07 30.99
N ASN A 224 -14.11 18.46 32.25
CA ASN A 224 -12.80 18.68 32.87
C ASN A 224 -12.28 17.35 33.41
N ALA A 225 -11.24 16.80 32.77
CA ALA A 225 -10.54 15.64 33.31
C ALA A 225 -9.78 16.00 34.59
N VAL A 226 -9.86 15.15 35.61
CA VAL A 226 -9.13 15.32 36.88
C VAL A 226 -7.71 14.81 36.73
N LYS A 227 -6.73 15.51 37.33
CA LYS A 227 -5.33 15.08 37.35
C LYS A 227 -5.20 13.73 38.07
N LYS A 228 -4.59 12.74 37.42
CA LYS A 228 -4.23 11.45 38.01
C LYS A 228 -2.72 11.23 37.91
N PRO A 229 -2.06 10.66 38.94
CA PRO A 229 -0.67 10.23 38.83
C PRO A 229 -0.56 9.07 37.83
N VAL A 230 0.39 9.16 36.89
CA VAL A 230 0.64 8.14 35.86
C VAL A 230 2.01 7.51 36.13
N ARG A 231 2.11 6.18 36.09
CA ARG A 231 3.40 5.46 36.22
C ARG A 231 3.97 5.18 34.84
N MET A 232 5.29 5.02 34.76
CA MET A 232 6.00 4.76 33.49
C MET A 232 5.48 3.51 32.76
N MET A 233 5.05 2.48 33.51
CA MET A 233 4.47 1.27 32.96
C MET A 233 3.13 1.50 32.26
N ASP A 234 2.36 2.53 32.64
CA ASP A 234 1.08 2.86 32.03
C ASP A 234 1.24 3.51 30.63
N LEU A 235 2.48 3.87 30.24
CA LEU A 235 2.83 4.49 28.96
C LEU A 235 3.48 3.52 27.95
N LEU A 236 3.80 2.29 28.38
CA LEU A 236 4.59 1.32 27.62
C LEU A 236 3.76 0.17 27.03
N ASN A 237 2.44 0.35 26.88
CA ASN A 237 1.57 -0.59 26.17
C ASN A 237 1.49 -0.29 24.67
#